data_AF-A0AAJ1BBH3-F1
#
_entry.id   AF-A0AAJ1BBH3-F1
#
_cell.length_a   1.000
_cell.length_b   1.000
_cell.length_c   1.000
_cell.angle_alpha   90.00
_cell.angle_beta   90.00
_cell.angle_gamma   90.00
#
_symmetry.space_group_name_H-M   'P 1'
#
loop_
_entity.id
_entity.type
_entity.pdbx_description
1 polymer ?
#
loop_
_entity_poly.entity_id
_entity_poly.type
_entity_poly.pdbx_seq_one_letter_code
_entity_poly.pdbx_strand_id
1 'polypeptide(L)'
;MTSKKKLLDDACNQLWTIESYQNEIISCIQNAGFDLYELKDVLEDFPREFDESKEKLSNLLEAAYQLEGWAIGHHQVIQELGEIMTKIEKPQNRKPGGKK
;
A
#
# COMPACT_ATOMS: atom_id res chain seq x y z
N MET A 1 6.51 22.47 -20.86
CA MET A 1 5.48 22.43 -19.80
C MET A 1 6.03 23.06 -18.55
N THR A 2 5.30 23.99 -17.93
CA THR A 2 5.72 24.69 -16.71
C THR A 2 5.91 23.68 -15.58
N SER A 3 7.07 23.71 -14.91
CA SER A 3 7.48 22.73 -13.86
C SER A 3 6.41 22.45 -12.80
N LYS A 4 5.51 23.41 -12.51
CA LYS A 4 4.37 23.22 -11.61
C LYS A 4 3.31 22.23 -12.12
N LYS A 5 3.00 22.25 -13.42
CA LYS A 5 2.02 21.31 -13.99
C LYS A 5 2.52 19.88 -13.83
N LYS A 6 3.79 19.65 -14.13
CA LYS A 6 4.42 18.34 -13.93
C LYS A 6 4.36 17.89 -12.46
N LEU A 7 4.67 18.77 -11.50
CA LEU A 7 4.58 18.43 -10.07
C LEU A 7 3.15 18.07 -9.63
N LEU A 8 2.12 18.72 -10.19
CA LEU A 8 0.73 18.38 -9.92
C LEU A 8 0.35 17.04 -10.55
N ASP A 9 0.75 16.79 -11.80
CA ASP A 9 0.52 15.51 -12.47
C ASP A 9 1.22 14.37 -11.69
N ASP A 10 2.46 14.58 -11.24
CA ASP A 10 3.21 13.64 -10.41
C ASP A 10 2.50 13.39 -9.07
N ALA A 11 1.98 14.42 -8.39
CA ALA A 11 1.22 14.27 -7.14
C ALA A 11 -0.07 13.47 -7.34
N CYS A 12 -0.82 13.72 -8.42
CA CYS A 12 -2.02 12.97 -8.77
C CYS A 12 -1.69 11.49 -9.02
N ASN A 13 -0.59 11.20 -9.72
CA ASN A 13 -0.14 9.83 -9.94
C ASN A 13 0.20 9.12 -8.62
N GLN A 14 0.88 9.80 -7.69
CA GLN A 14 1.20 9.18 -6.39
C GLN A 14 -0.06 8.93 -5.54
N LEU A 15 -1.04 9.83 -5.58
CA LEU A 15 -2.33 9.61 -4.92
C LEU A 15 -3.07 8.39 -5.49
N TRP A 16 -3.07 8.23 -6.82
CA TRP A 16 -3.64 7.06 -7.47
C TRP A 16 -2.91 5.76 -7.06
N THR A 17 -1.58 5.78 -7.00
CA THR A 17 -0.79 4.63 -6.56
C THR A 17 -1.06 4.28 -5.10
N ILE A 18 -1.23 5.27 -4.21
CA ILE A 18 -1.63 5.07 -2.82
C ILE A 18 -2.97 4.34 -2.74
N GLU A 19 -3.97 4.81 -3.48
CA GLU A 19 -5.29 4.18 -3.55
C GLU A 19 -5.20 2.74 -4.05
N SER A 20 -4.38 2.49 -5.08
CA SER A 20 -4.14 1.14 -5.58
C SER A 20 -3.57 0.21 -4.50
N TYR A 21 -2.53 0.64 -3.76
CA TYR A 21 -1.98 -0.17 -2.68
C TYR A 21 -2.98 -0.43 -1.55
N GLN A 22 -3.80 0.56 -1.19
CA GLN A 22 -4.84 0.39 -0.18
C GLN A 22 -5.85 -0.68 -0.59
N ASN A 23 -6.26 -0.69 -1.86
CA ASN A 23 -7.17 -1.71 -2.39
C ASN A 23 -6.56 -3.12 -2.34
N GLU A 24 -5.28 -3.27 -2.72
CA GLU A 24 -4.58 -4.56 -2.65
C GLU A 24 -4.45 -5.07 -1.20
N ILE A 25 -4.08 -4.19 -0.27
CA ILE A 25 -3.99 -4.53 1.16
C ILE A 25 -5.34 -5.01 1.69
N ILE A 26 -6.43 -4.29 1.36
CA ILE A 26 -7.79 -4.68 1.79
C ILE A 26 -8.17 -6.04 1.20
N SER A 27 -7.95 -6.24 -0.10
CA SER A 27 -8.23 -7.50 -0.79
C SER A 27 -7.50 -8.68 -0.16
N CYS A 28 -6.20 -8.51 0.13
CA CYS A 28 -5.41 -9.56 0.74
C CYS A 28 -5.82 -9.86 2.18
N ILE A 29 -6.16 -8.84 2.98
CA ILE A 29 -6.70 -9.06 4.33
C ILE A 29 -8.00 -9.86 4.27
N GLN A 30 -8.88 -9.57 3.30
CA GLN A 30 -10.13 -10.32 3.11
C GLN A 30 -9.86 -11.78 2.76
N ASN A 31 -8.95 -12.05 1.82
CA ASN A 31 -8.59 -13.41 1.41
C ASN A 31 -7.90 -14.18 2.55
N ALA A 32 -6.92 -13.57 3.21
CA ALA A 32 -6.24 -14.19 4.35
C ALA A 32 -7.20 -14.44 5.52
N GLY A 33 -8.17 -13.55 5.74
CA GLY A 33 -9.21 -13.75 6.75
C GLY A 33 -10.08 -14.98 6.47
N PHE A 34 -10.38 -15.24 5.20
CA PHE A 34 -11.09 -16.44 4.76
C PHE A 34 -10.25 -17.70 5.00
N ASP A 35 -9.00 -17.72 4.53
CA ASP A 35 -8.09 -18.86 4.72
C ASP A 35 -7.85 -19.17 6.21
N LEU A 36 -7.76 -18.13 7.06
CA LEU A 36 -7.61 -18.29 8.51
C LEU A 36 -8.85 -18.91 9.16
N TYR A 37 -10.03 -18.46 8.74
CA TYR A 37 -11.30 -19.02 9.21
C TYR A 37 -11.40 -20.49 8.85
N GLU A 38 -11.14 -20.85 7.59
CA GLU A 38 -11.22 -22.25 7.17
C GLU A 38 -10.11 -23.13 7.78
N LEU A 39 -8.92 -22.59 8.04
CA LEU A 39 -7.86 -23.32 8.73
C LEU A 39 -8.28 -23.70 10.15
N LYS A 40 -9.01 -22.81 10.84
CA LYS A 40 -9.54 -23.10 12.17
C LYS A 40 -10.48 -24.30 12.15
N ASP A 41 -11.37 -24.38 11.16
CA ASP A 41 -12.32 -25.49 11.00
C ASP A 41 -11.56 -26.82 10.73
N VAL A 42 -10.58 -26.80 9.83
CA VAL A 42 -9.76 -27.99 9.50
C VAL A 42 -8.94 -28.49 10.70
N LEU A 43 -8.41 -27.58 11.53
CA LEU A 43 -7.64 -27.95 12.72
C LEU A 43 -8.50 -28.55 13.83
N GLU A 44 -9.80 -28.25 13.89
CA GLU A 44 -10.73 -28.86 14.83
C GLU A 44 -11.02 -30.34 14.49
N ASP A 45 -10.95 -30.72 13.21
CA ASP A 45 -11.19 -32.08 12.69
C ASP A 45 -9.89 -32.91 12.47
N PHE A 46 -8.78 -32.48 13.06
CA PHE A 46 -7.48 -33.15 12.97
C PHE A 46 -7.52 -34.58 13.54
N PRO A 47 -6.99 -35.62 12.85
CA PRO A 47 -5.93 -35.61 11.84
C PRO A 47 -6.37 -35.94 10.40
N ARG A 48 -7.66 -35.85 10.07
CA ARG A 48 -8.18 -36.38 8.80
C ARG A 48 -7.85 -35.49 7.57
N GLU A 49 -7.43 -34.24 7.79
CA GLU A 49 -7.29 -33.19 6.76
C GLU A 49 -5.92 -32.44 6.81
N PHE A 50 -4.83 -33.18 7.04
CA PHE A 50 -3.49 -32.61 7.22
C PHE A 50 -2.94 -31.85 5.99
N ASP A 51 -3.28 -32.27 4.77
CA ASP A 51 -2.76 -31.62 3.55
C ASP A 51 -3.49 -30.31 3.24
N GLU A 52 -4.80 -30.23 3.45
CA GLU A 52 -5.57 -28.97 3.36
C GLU A 52 -5.09 -27.94 4.40
N SER A 53 -4.72 -28.40 5.60
CA SER A 53 -4.11 -27.54 6.63
C SER A 53 -2.81 -26.88 6.15
N LYS A 54 -1.97 -27.61 5.41
CA LYS A 54 -0.68 -27.08 4.91
C LYS A 54 -0.87 -26.08 3.80
N GLU A 55 -1.81 -26.33 2.87
CA GLU A 55 -2.12 -25.40 1.79
C GLU A 55 -2.58 -24.06 2.36
N LYS A 56 -3.53 -24.08 3.30
CA LYS A 56 -4.03 -22.87 3.98
C LYS A 56 -2.93 -22.13 4.73
N LEU A 57 -2.06 -22.85 5.45
CA LEU A 57 -0.89 -22.24 6.11
C LEU A 57 0.08 -21.59 5.11
N SER A 58 0.28 -22.22 3.94
CA SER A 58 1.11 -21.65 2.87
C SER A 58 0.49 -20.38 2.29
N ASN A 59 -0.82 -20.37 2.03
CA ASN A 59 -1.54 -19.21 1.53
C ASN A 59 -1.48 -18.03 2.51
N LEU A 60 -1.65 -18.31 3.81
CA LEU A 60 -1.51 -17.31 4.87
C LEU A 60 -0.09 -16.73 4.95
N LEU A 61 0.94 -17.55 4.75
CA LEU A 61 2.32 -17.09 4.71
C LEU A 61 2.59 -16.21 3.48
N GLU A 62 2.08 -16.60 2.30
CA GLU A 62 2.18 -15.81 1.08
C GLU A 62 1.47 -14.45 1.25
N ALA A 63 0.25 -14.45 1.80
CA ALA A 63 -0.49 -13.25 2.10
C ALA A 63 0.29 -12.31 3.05
N ALA A 64 0.96 -12.86 4.06
CA ALA A 64 1.80 -12.07 4.97
C ALA A 64 2.95 -11.36 4.22
N TYR A 65 3.64 -12.07 3.32
CA TYR A 65 4.71 -11.48 2.51
C TYR A 65 4.19 -10.41 1.53
N GLN A 66 3.03 -10.66 0.91
CA GLN A 66 2.40 -9.68 0.03
C GLN A 66 2.01 -8.40 0.79
N LEU A 67 1.40 -8.55 1.97
CA LEU A 67 1.04 -7.43 2.85
C LEU A 67 2.25 -6.61 3.26
N GLU A 68 3.36 -7.26 3.63
CA GLU A 68 4.61 -6.56 3.93
C GLU A 68 5.09 -5.75 2.72
N GLY A 69 5.10 -6.35 1.54
CA GLY A 69 5.51 -5.70 0.29
C GLY A 69 4.67 -4.46 -0.04
N TRP A 70 3.34 -4.57 0.01
CA TRP A 70 2.47 -3.43 -0.24
C TRP A 70 2.54 -2.37 0.85
N ALA A 71 2.69 -2.73 2.12
CA ALA A 71 2.84 -1.77 3.21
C ALA A 71 4.13 -0.93 3.03
N ILE A 72 5.24 -1.57 2.65
CA ILE A 72 6.50 -0.90 2.33
C ILE A 72 6.31 0.04 1.12
N GLY A 73 5.73 -0.45 0.03
CA GLY A 73 5.48 0.35 -1.18
C GLY A 73 4.57 1.55 -0.92
N HIS A 74 3.46 1.34 -0.21
CA HIS A 74 2.53 2.40 0.21
C HIS A 74 3.24 3.47 1.05
N HIS A 75 4.10 3.07 1.98
CA HIS A 75 4.88 4.02 2.78
C HIS A 75 5.84 4.86 1.94
N GLN A 76 6.56 4.23 0.99
CA GLN A 76 7.48 4.93 0.09
C GLN A 76 6.76 5.97 -0.77
N VAL A 77 5.62 5.62 -1.35
CA VAL A 77 4.84 6.54 -2.18
C VAL A 77 4.32 7.74 -1.38
N ILE A 78 3.90 7.53 -0.13
CA ILE A 78 3.51 8.64 0.77
C ILE A 78 4.68 9.60 1.00
N GLN A 79 5.89 9.07 1.21
CA GLN A 79 7.09 9.91 1.36
C GLN A 79 7.37 10.74 0.09
N GLU A 80 7.31 10.11 -1.08
CA GLU A 80 7.49 10.80 -2.37
C GLU A 80 6.44 11.90 -2.59
N LEU A 81 5.17 11.63 -2.27
CA LEU A 81 4.12 12.64 -2.31
C LEU A 81 4.43 13.81 -1.37
N GLY A 82 4.91 13.54 -0.15
CA GLY A 82 5.34 14.57 0.80
C GLY A 82 6.45 15.47 0.24
N GLU A 83 7.41 14.89 -0.49
CA GLU A 83 8.46 15.67 -1.16
C GLU A 83 7.90 16.55 -2.28
N ILE A 84 6.98 16.02 -3.09
CA ILE A 84 6.33 16.76 -4.17
C ILE A 84 5.54 17.94 -3.59
N MET A 85 4.77 17.72 -2.53
CA MET A 85 4.02 18.77 -1.83
C MET A 85 4.96 19.86 -1.30
N THR A 86 6.08 19.48 -0.68
CA THR A 86 7.11 20.43 -0.23
C THR A 86 7.69 21.26 -1.39
N LYS A 87 7.91 20.63 -2.55
CA LYS A 87 8.41 21.30 -3.77
C LYS A 87 7.35 22.24 -4.37
N ILE A 88 6.05 21.99 -4.18
CA ILE A 88 4.96 22.86 -4.60
C ILE A 88 4.82 24.09 -3.67
N GLU A 89 4.99 23.90 -2.36
CA GLU A 89 4.90 24.98 -1.36
C GLU A 89 6.08 25.97 -1.39
N LYS A 90 7.33 25.48 -1.54
CA LYS A 90 8.54 26.32 -1.59
C LYS A 90 8.49 27.48 -2.61
N PRO A 91 8.00 27.32 -3.85
CA PRO A 91 7.86 28.42 -4.80
C PRO A 91 6.70 29.36 -4.52
N GLN A 92 5.75 29.04 -3.62
CA GLN A 92 4.71 29.99 -3.18
C GLN A 92 5.23 30.99 -2.12
N ASN A 93 6.23 30.60 -1.32
CA ASN A 93 6.80 31.44 -0.26
C ASN A 93 7.85 32.47 -0.72
N ARG A 94 8.22 32.50 -2.02
CA ARG A 94 9.04 33.57 -2.59
C ARG A 94 8.14 34.71 -3.10
N LYS A 95 7.78 35.64 -2.21
CA LYS A 95 7.20 36.94 -2.65
C LYS A 95 8.19 37.65 -3.59
N PRO A 96 7.75 38.14 -4.77
CA PRO A 96 8.53 39.07 -5.57
C PRO A 96 8.37 40.46 -4.96
N GLY A 97 9.15 40.79 -3.94
CA GLY A 97 9.03 42.10 -3.28
C GLY A 97 10.05 42.24 -2.18
N GLY A 98 11.24 42.72 -2.53
CA GLY A 98 12.28 42.94 -1.55
C GLY A 98 13.65 43.22 -2.13
N LYS A 99 13.78 44.17 -3.07
CA LYS A 99 14.98 45.00 -3.13
C LYS A 99 14.54 46.45 -3.31
N LYS A 100 14.97 47.24 -2.32
CA LYS A 100 14.90 48.70 -2.24
C LYS A 100 15.50 49.36 -3.48
#